data_AF-A0A3N5EQ25-F1
#
_entry.id   AF-A0A3N5EQ25-F1
#
_cell.length_a   1.000
_cell.length_b   1.000
_cell.length_c   1.000
_cell.angle_alpha   90.00
_cell.angle_beta   90.00
_cell.angle_gamma   90.00
#
_symmetry.space_group_name_H-M   'P 1'
#
loop_
_entity.id
_entity.type
_entity.pdbx_description
1 polymer ?
#
loop_
_entity_poly.entity_id
_entity_poly.type
_entity_poly.pdbx_seq_one_letter_code
_entity_poly.pdbx_strand_id
1 'polypeptide(L)'
;MTRIAATLVVLWSLGPFLWFSLVSVKGPQEVSRRPPTLVPERPTLEGYRLAAGEGLLRWMRNSAVVSGATTLVAIPLAAMAAYALSRTRLRGRRAILGLLLAVS
;
A
#
# COMPACT_ATOMS: atom_id res chain seq x y z
N MET A 1 11.35 -10.96 -26.19
CA MET A 1 10.25 -9.96 -26.09
C MET A 1 9.72 -9.82 -24.67
N THR A 2 9.42 -10.90 -23.95
CA THR A 2 8.87 -10.88 -22.57
C THR A 2 9.75 -10.14 -21.55
N ARG A 3 11.09 -10.27 -21.64
CA ARG A 3 12.03 -9.57 -20.74
C ARG A 3 12.01 -8.05 -20.93
N ILE A 4 11.92 -7.58 -22.18
CA ILE A 4 11.86 -6.15 -22.51
C ILE A 4 10.55 -5.55 -21.99
N ALA A 5 9.43 -6.25 -22.20
CA ALA A 5 8.13 -5.84 -21.68
C ALA A 5 8.12 -5.77 -20.13
N ALA A 6 8.69 -6.77 -19.45
CA ALA A 6 8.80 -6.77 -17.99
C ALA A 6 9.65 -5.58 -17.49
N THR A 7 10.78 -5.29 -18.13
CA THR A 7 11.63 -4.14 -17.76
C THR A 7 10.90 -2.81 -17.92
N LEU A 8 10.14 -2.62 -19.00
CA LEU A 8 9.37 -1.40 -19.22
C LEU A 8 8.27 -1.20 -18.16
N VAL A 9 7.56 -2.27 -17.79
CA VAL A 9 6.53 -2.23 -16.74
C VAL A 9 7.15 -1.86 -15.39
N VAL A 10 8.32 -2.42 -15.05
CA VAL A 10 9.03 -2.08 -13.82
C VAL A 10 9.45 -0.61 -13.80
N LEU A 11 10.06 -0.12 -14.88
CA LEU A 11 10.48 1.29 -14.98
C LEU A 11 9.30 2.24 -14.86
N TRP A 12 8.18 1.94 -15.52
CA TRP A 12 6.96 2.72 -15.40
C TRP A 12 6.40 2.70 -13.98
N SER A 13 6.39 1.54 -13.34
CA SER A 13 5.89 1.38 -11.97
C SER A 13 6.77 2.09 -10.94
N LEU A 14 8.09 2.23 -11.21
CA LEU A 14 9.03 2.96 -10.35
C LEU A 14 8.86 4.49 -10.43
N GLY A 15 8.33 5.01 -11.54
CA GLY A 15 8.06 6.45 -11.73
C GLY A 15 7.37 7.12 -10.54
N PRO A 16 6.18 6.64 -10.10
CA PRO A 16 5.50 7.20 -8.93
C PRO A 16 6.32 7.05 -7.63
N PHE A 17 7.04 5.94 -7.42
CA PHE A 17 7.87 5.79 -6.21
C PHE A 17 9.01 6.82 -6.16
N LEU A 18 9.65 7.09 -7.30
CA LEU A 18 10.67 8.13 -7.41
C LEU A 18 10.07 9.51 -7.12
N TRP A 19 8.88 9.79 -7.67
CA TRP A 19 8.15 11.04 -7.40
C TRP A 19 7.84 11.22 -5.91
N PHE A 20 7.25 10.23 -5.25
CA PHE A 20 6.94 10.30 -3.82
C PHE A 20 8.20 10.45 -2.96
N SER A 21 9.29 9.78 -3.33
CA SER A 21 10.59 9.92 -2.65
C SER A 21 11.13 11.34 -2.75
N LEU A 22 11.10 11.95 -3.94
CA LEU A 22 11.52 13.34 -4.13
C LEU A 22 10.63 14.31 -3.35
N VAL A 23 9.32 14.12 -3.36
CA VAL A 23 8.37 14.96 -2.61
C VAL A 23 8.59 14.85 -1.10
N SER A 24 8.92 13.66 -0.58
CA SER A 24 9.14 13.46 0.85
C SER A 24 10.31 14.26 1.44
N VAL A 25 11.27 14.67 0.59
CA VAL A 25 12.47 15.44 0.98
C VAL A 25 12.31 16.93 0.66
N LYS A 26 11.22 17.35 0.00
CA LYS A 26 10.92 18.77 -0.24
C LYS A 26 10.52 19.47 1.06
N GLY A 27 10.95 20.73 1.21
CA GLY A 27 10.52 21.55 2.34
C GLY A 27 8.98 21.80 2.32
N PRO A 28 8.34 22.03 3.48
CA PRO A 28 6.88 22.20 3.57
C PRO A 28 6.33 23.29 2.63
N GLN A 29 7.08 24.39 2.46
CA GLN A 29 6.69 25.50 1.57
C GLN A 29 6.92 25.20 0.09
N GLU A 30 7.85 24.31 -0.25
CA GLU A 30 8.13 23.91 -1.63
C GLU A 30 7.05 22.96 -2.16
N VAL A 31 6.51 22.08 -1.31
CA VAL A 31 5.40 21.17 -1.66
C VAL A 31 4.12 21.93 -2.02
N SER A 32 3.85 23.07 -1.37
CA SER A 32 2.66 23.90 -1.62
C SER A 32 2.85 24.95 -2.72
N ARG A 33 4.05 25.06 -3.32
CA ARG A 33 4.36 26.05 -4.35
C ARG A 33 3.65 25.74 -5.67
N ARG A 34 3.17 26.78 -6.36
CA ARG A 34 2.68 26.72 -7.75
C ARG A 34 3.57 27.62 -8.62
N PRO A 35 4.21 27.10 -9.69
CA PRO A 35 4.17 25.73 -10.21
C PRO A 35 4.95 24.73 -9.33
N PRO A 36 4.58 23.43 -9.33
CA PRO A 36 5.28 22.41 -8.57
C PRO A 36 6.68 22.16 -9.17
N THR A 37 7.71 22.13 -8.31
CA THR A 37 9.07 21.76 -8.73
C THR A 37 9.12 20.26 -9.03
N LEU A 38 9.82 19.84 -10.08
CA LEU A 38 10.00 18.41 -10.38
C LEU A 38 11.07 17.79 -9.45
N VAL A 39 12.19 18.49 -9.27
CA VAL A 39 13.32 18.11 -8.41
C VAL A 39 13.39 19.07 -7.22
N PRO A 40 13.68 18.59 -5.99
CA PRO A 40 13.83 19.46 -4.82
C PRO A 40 14.93 20.49 -5.05
N GLU A 41 14.61 21.78 -4.91
CA GLU A 41 15.62 22.85 -4.98
C GLU A 41 16.53 22.84 -3.74
N ARG A 42 15.95 22.51 -2.58
CA ARG A 42 16.66 22.39 -1.30
C ARG A 42 16.17 21.13 -0.58
N PRO A 43 16.90 20.00 -0.65
CA PRO A 43 16.52 18.81 0.09
C PRO A 43 16.60 19.08 1.60
N THR A 44 15.51 18.82 2.32
CA THR A 44 15.42 19.03 3.78
C THR A 44 14.73 17.86 4.48
N LEU A 45 15.00 17.69 5.78
CA LEU A 45 14.33 16.72 6.64
C LEU A 45 13.29 17.37 7.56
N GLU A 46 12.93 18.62 7.30
CA GLU A 46 12.02 19.40 8.14
C GLU A 46 10.60 18.79 8.16
N GLY A 47 10.11 18.30 7.02
CA GLY A 47 8.83 17.61 6.94
C GLY A 47 8.73 16.38 7.85
N TYR A 48 9.81 15.60 7.97
CA TYR A 48 9.88 14.47 8.89
C TYR A 48 9.89 14.89 10.36
N ARG A 49 10.57 15.99 10.69
CA ARG A 49 10.59 16.54 12.06
C ARG A 49 9.21 17.06 12.47
N LEU A 50 8.53 17.77 11.58
CA LEU A 50 7.14 18.21 11.77
C LEU A 50 6.21 17.02 11.97
N ALA A 51 6.28 16.02 11.07
CA ALA A 51 5.45 14.81 11.18
C ALA A 51 5.69 14.04 12.49
N ALA A 52 6.94 13.94 12.94
CA ALA A 52 7.27 13.34 14.23
C ALA A 52 6.64 14.10 15.41
N GLY A 53 6.64 15.43 15.36
CA GLY A 53 5.97 16.29 16.36
C GLY A 53 4.45 16.16 16.37
N GLU A 54 3.84 16.00 15.19
CA GLU A 54 2.39 15.81 15.00
C GLU A 54 1.88 14.42 15.38
N GLY A 55 2.77 13.53 15.84
CA GLY A 55 2.38 12.20 16.31
C GLY A 55 2.36 11.13 15.23
N LEU A 56 3.18 11.25 14.19
CA LEU A 56 3.40 10.21 13.17
C LEU A 56 3.56 8.81 13.77
N LEU A 57 4.34 8.67 14.85
CA LEU A 57 4.58 7.38 15.50
C LEU A 57 3.31 6.77 16.09
N ARG A 58 2.38 7.62 16.59
CA ARG A 58 1.08 7.18 17.11
C ARG A 58 0.20 6.67 15.98
N TRP A 59 0.15 7.38 14.84
CA TRP A 59 -0.60 6.94 13.67
C TRP A 59 -0.06 5.63 13.11
N MET A 60 1.27 5.51 12.97
CA MET A 60 1.92 4.28 12.55
C MET A 60 1.62 3.11 13.50
N ARG A 61 1.71 3.34 14.81
CA ARG A 61 1.36 2.31 15.81
C ARG A 61 -0.10 1.91 15.72
N ASN A 62 -1.02 2.85 15.62
CA ASN A 62 -2.45 2.56 15.50
C ASN A 62 -2.74 1.71 14.26
N SER A 63 -2.19 2.10 13.10
CA SER A 63 -2.34 1.32 11.87
C SER A 63 -1.73 -0.08 11.99
N ALA A 64 -0.55 -0.22 12.60
CA ALA A 64 0.09 -1.52 12.80
C ALA A 64 -0.70 -2.43 13.75
N VAL A 65 -1.26 -1.88 14.83
CA VAL A 65 -2.11 -2.62 15.77
C VAL A 65 -3.41 -3.05 15.10
N VAL A 66 -4.08 -2.13 14.40
CA VAL A 66 -5.36 -2.42 13.73
C VAL A 66 -5.17 -3.44 12.61
N SER A 67 -4.18 -3.24 11.74
CA SER A 67 -3.91 -4.19 10.65
C SER A 67 -3.46 -5.54 11.19
N GLY A 68 -2.56 -5.57 12.16
CA GLY A 68 -2.10 -6.81 12.80
C GLY A 68 -3.22 -7.58 13.47
N ALA A 69 -4.03 -6.91 14.29
CA ALA A 69 -5.18 -7.54 14.95
C ALA A 69 -6.21 -8.07 13.93
N THR A 70 -6.50 -7.28 12.89
CA THR A 70 -7.41 -7.70 11.82
C THR A 70 -6.87 -8.92 11.08
N THR A 71 -5.58 -8.93 10.72
CA THR A 71 -4.95 -10.08 10.05
C THR A 71 -4.96 -11.33 10.93
N LEU A 72 -4.65 -11.20 12.22
CA LEU A 72 -4.65 -12.33 13.17
C LEU A 72 -6.02 -12.97 13.33
N VAL A 73 -7.10 -12.19 13.24
CA VAL A 73 -8.47 -12.70 13.30
C VAL A 73 -8.96 -13.18 11.93
N ALA A 74 -8.64 -12.46 10.86
CA ALA A 74 -9.11 -12.79 9.51
C ALA A 74 -8.50 -14.08 8.97
N ILE A 75 -7.19 -14.32 9.19
CA ILE A 75 -6.52 -15.53 8.70
C ILE A 75 -7.18 -16.83 9.19
N PRO A 76 -7.39 -17.07 10.49
CA PRO A 76 -7.97 -18.33 10.94
C PRO A 76 -9.41 -18.50 10.44
N LEU A 77 -10.21 -17.44 10.42
CA LEU A 77 -11.56 -17.48 9.87
C LEU A 77 -11.56 -17.79 8.37
N ALA A 78 -10.71 -17.11 7.60
CA ALA A 78 -10.55 -17.36 6.17
C ALA A 78 -10.03 -18.77 5.90
N ALA A 79 -9.11 -19.29 6.71
CA ALA A 79 -8.57 -20.64 6.59
C ALA A 79 -9.65 -21.70 6.87
N MET A 80 -10.46 -21.52 7.91
CA MET A 80 -11.60 -22.40 8.20
C MET A 80 -12.64 -22.37 7.07
N ALA A 81 -12.97 -21.19 6.56
CA ALA A 81 -13.89 -21.03 5.43
C ALA A 81 -13.35 -21.69 4.16
N ALA A 82 -12.05 -21.50 3.85
CA ALA A 82 -11.39 -22.13 2.72
C ALA A 82 -11.31 -23.66 2.86
N TYR A 83 -11.07 -24.17 4.08
CA TYR A 83 -11.08 -25.60 4.36
C TYR A 83 -12.48 -26.20 4.16
N ALA A 84 -13.52 -25.57 4.72
CA ALA A 84 -14.90 -25.99 4.51
C ALA A 84 -15.24 -25.99 3.01
N LEU A 85 -14.90 -24.94 2.28
CA LEU A 85 -15.18 -24.82 0.84
C LEU A 85 -14.44 -25.86 -0.01
N SER A 86 -13.21 -26.21 0.36
CA SER A 86 -12.40 -27.16 -0.40
C SER A 86 -12.80 -28.62 -0.13
N ARG A 87 -13.04 -28.98 1.13
CA ARG A 87 -13.25 -30.38 1.57
C ARG A 87 -14.71 -30.79 1.70
N THR A 88 -15.66 -29.86 1.91
CA THR A 88 -17.07 -30.21 2.02
C THR A 88 -17.80 -30.04 0.68
N ARG A 89 -18.83 -30.85 0.43
CA ARG A 89 -19.71 -30.73 -0.74
C ARG A 89 -20.76 -29.65 -0.49
N LEU A 90 -20.33 -28.38 -0.42
CA LEU A 90 -21.22 -27.22 -0.28
C LEU A 90 -22.08 -27.04 -1.54
N ARG A 91 -23.40 -26.96 -1.35
CA ARG A 91 -24.36 -26.54 -2.38
C ARG A 91 -24.07 -25.06 -2.71
N GLY A 92 -23.71 -24.75 -3.95
CA GLY A 92 -23.36 -23.38 -4.38
C GLY A 92 -21.86 -23.03 -4.44
N ARG A 93 -20.95 -23.99 -4.22
CA ARG A 93 -19.47 -23.78 -4.23
C ARG A 93 -18.94 -22.98 -5.43
N ARG A 94 -19.47 -23.19 -6.64
CA ARG A 94 -19.03 -22.48 -7.86
C ARG A 94 -19.36 -20.99 -7.82
N ALA A 95 -20.51 -20.61 -7.27
CA ALA A 95 -20.91 -19.21 -7.13
C ALA A 95 -20.02 -18.49 -6.09
N ILE A 96 -19.74 -19.15 -4.96
CA ILE A 96 -18.84 -18.63 -3.92
C ILE A 96 -17.43 -18.43 -4.47
N LEU A 97 -16.88 -19.42 -5.19
CA LEU A 97 -15.56 -19.30 -5.82
C LEU A 97 -15.53 -18.19 -6.89
N GLY A 98 -16.59 -18.05 -7.69
CA GLY A 98 -16.69 -16.98 -8.69
C GLY A 98 -16.72 -15.59 -8.07
N LEU A 99 -17.46 -15.39 -6.97
CA LEU A 99 -17.47 -14.15 -6.21
C LEU A 99 -16.11 -13.82 -5.61
N LEU A 100 -15.40 -14.81 -5.07
CA LEU A 100 -14.04 -14.62 -4.54
C LEU A 100 -13.05 -14.20 -5.63
N LEU A 101 -13.17 -14.75 -6.84
CA LEU A 101 -12.36 -14.34 -7.99
C LEU A 101 -12.71 -12.94 -8.49
N ALA A 102 -13.97 -12.52 -8.41
CA ALA A 102 -14.40 -11.20 -8.85
C ALA A 102 -13.98 -10.06 -7.89
N VAL A 103 -13.75 -10.39 -6.61
CA VAL A 103 -13.39 -9.39 -5.59
C VAL A 103 -11.88 -9.15 -5.46
N SER A 104 -11.06 -10.06 -6.02
CA SER A 104 -9.59 -10.01 -5.97
C SER A 104 -9.01 -9.36 -7.23
#